data_AF-A0A2U2I587-F1
#
_entry.id   AF-A0A2U2I587-F1
#
_cell.length_a   1.000
_cell.length_b   1.000
_cell.length_c   1.000
_cell.angle_alpha   90.00
_cell.angle_beta   90.00
_cell.angle_gamma   90.00
#
_symmetry.space_group_name_H-M   'P 1'
#
loop_
_entity.id
_entity.type
_entity.pdbx_description
1 polymer ?
#
loop_
_entity_poly.entity_id
_entity_poly.type
_entity_poly.pdbx_seq_one_letter_code
_entity_poly.pdbx_strand_id
1 'polypeptide(L)'
;MRVHDFYLGRQPIMDRKQALYGYELLFRSAPVGPPVIESDLSATAAVIAHVAQLGLERVIGDSPGFVIVDAAVLMSDIFVFLPREQVVLEIVGSMKATPAVLGRMAELAGHGFKFALDACGAEADDGQGMLPLIDFVTMDAHLTPIETVHRLAPRF
;
A
#
# COMPACT_ATOMS: atom_id res chain seq x y z
N MET A 1 14.66 15.29 21.28
CA MET A 1 14.21 14.66 20.03
C MET A 1 13.40 15.72 19.28
N ARG A 2 13.86 16.22 18.12
CA ARG A 2 13.04 17.15 17.35
C ARG A 2 11.94 16.34 16.70
N VAL A 3 10.69 16.66 17.01
CA VAL A 3 9.54 16.16 16.26
C VAL A 3 9.63 16.89 14.92
N HIS A 4 9.94 16.15 13.85
CA HIS A 4 9.77 16.69 12.51
C HIS A 4 8.28 16.79 12.25
N ASP A 5 7.80 17.97 11.85
CA ASP A 5 6.43 18.11 11.35
C ASP A 5 6.29 17.19 10.14
N PHE A 6 5.34 16.27 10.20
CA PHE A 6 5.03 15.36 9.13
C PHE A 6 3.56 15.49 8.76
N TYR A 7 3.26 15.21 7.50
CA TYR A 7 1.93 15.38 6.93
C TYR A 7 1.46 14.05 6.34
N LEU A 8 0.19 13.72 6.57
CA LEU A 8 -0.44 12.56 5.95
C LEU A 8 -1.34 13.03 4.82
N GLY A 9 -0.95 12.74 3.58
CA GLY A 9 -1.79 12.88 2.42
C GLY A 9 -2.78 11.71 2.33
N ARG A 10 -3.99 11.99 1.87
CA ARG A 10 -4.99 10.98 1.53
C ARG A 10 -5.46 11.18 0.10
N GLN A 11 -5.28 10.17 -0.73
CA GLN A 11 -5.69 10.21 -2.14
C GLN A 11 -6.93 9.32 -2.31
N PRO A 12 -8.09 9.87 -2.72
CA PRO A 12 -9.31 9.09 -2.87
C PRO A 12 -9.18 8.01 -3.95
N ILE A 13 -9.60 6.79 -3.62
CA ILE A 13 -9.81 5.69 -4.56
C ILE A 13 -11.31 5.59 -4.80
N MET A 14 -11.72 5.62 -6.07
CA MET A 14 -13.12 5.68 -6.47
C MET A 14 -13.54 4.38 -7.15
N ASP A 15 -14.77 3.93 -6.89
CA ASP A 15 -15.34 2.78 -7.59
C ASP A 15 -15.83 3.14 -9.00
N ARG A 16 -16.37 2.14 -9.72
CA ARG A 16 -16.94 2.31 -11.06
C ARG A 16 -18.10 3.31 -11.14
N LYS A 17 -18.76 3.60 -10.02
CA LYS A 17 -19.86 4.56 -9.91
C LYS A 17 -19.39 5.93 -9.44
N GLN A 18 -18.08 6.14 -9.32
CA GLN A 18 -17.48 7.35 -8.75
C GLN A 18 -17.91 7.57 -7.28
N ALA A 19 -18.20 6.50 -6.55
CA ALA A 19 -18.33 6.55 -5.11
C ALA A 19 -16.95 6.32 -4.47
N LEU A 20 -16.72 6.93 -3.32
CA LEU A 20 -15.50 6.70 -2.55
C LEU A 20 -15.43 5.22 -2.15
N TYR A 21 -14.38 4.53 -2.58
CA TYR A 21 -14.07 3.19 -2.13
C TYR A 21 -13.13 3.21 -0.93
N GLY A 22 -12.06 4.00 -1.00
CA GLY A 22 -10.96 3.99 -0.03
C GLY A 22 -10.04 5.18 -0.19
N TYR A 23 -8.95 5.19 0.55
CA TYR A 23 -7.87 6.16 0.39
C TYR A 23 -6.52 5.47 0.30
N GLU A 24 -5.68 5.93 -0.62
CA GLU A 24 -4.24 5.70 -0.54
C GLU A 24 -3.63 6.71 0.45
N LEU A 25 -2.84 6.20 1.39
CA LEU A 25 -2.21 6.98 2.45
C LEU A 25 -0.76 7.27 2.08
N LEU A 26 -0.46 8.57 1.94
CA LEU A 26 0.82 9.06 1.43
C LEU A 26 1.54 9.84 2.52
N PHE A 27 2.75 9.42 2.88
CA PHE A 27 3.62 10.25 3.71
C PHE A 27 4.06 11.51 2.95
N ARG A 28 4.02 12.66 3.62
CA ARG A 28 4.57 13.90 3.10
C ARG A 28 5.41 14.60 4.17
N SER A 29 6.58 15.08 3.75
CA SER A 29 7.49 15.91 4.56
C SER A 29 7.11 17.39 4.56
N ALA A 30 6.12 17.81 3.76
CA ALA A 30 5.64 19.18 3.66
C ALA A 30 4.13 19.22 3.33
N PRO A 31 3.41 20.30 3.70
CA PRO A 31 1.98 20.42 3.44
C PRO A 31 1.66 20.70 1.96
N VAL A 32 2.62 21.28 1.22
CA VAL A 32 2.48 21.68 -0.19
C VAL A 32 3.77 21.31 -0.92
N GLY A 33 3.63 20.72 -2.11
CA GLY A 33 4.75 20.35 -2.98
C GLY A 33 4.85 18.84 -3.25
N PRO A 34 5.76 18.42 -4.14
CA PRO A 34 6.02 17.00 -4.40
C PRO A 34 6.51 16.32 -3.12
N PRO A 35 6.21 15.02 -2.92
CA PRO A 35 6.67 14.30 -1.74
C PRO A 35 8.21 14.29 -1.73
N VAL A 36 8.83 14.93 -0.74
CA VAL A 36 10.26 14.80 -0.49
C VAL A 36 10.44 13.60 0.43
N ILE A 37 10.60 12.42 -0.16
CA ILE A 37 10.80 11.16 0.57
C ILE A 37 12.31 11.01 0.81
N GLU A 38 12.75 11.13 2.07
CA GLU A 38 14.17 10.93 2.43
C GLU A 38 14.56 9.44 2.43
N SER A 39 13.61 8.54 2.71
CA SER A 39 13.68 7.10 2.44
C SER A 39 12.29 6.44 2.54
N ASP A 40 12.03 5.42 1.73
CA ASP A 40 10.73 4.72 1.65
C ASP A 40 10.35 4.04 2.98
N LEU A 41 11.33 3.44 3.67
CA LEU A 41 11.15 2.80 4.98
C LEU A 41 10.66 3.78 6.07
N SER A 42 11.21 5.00 6.09
CA SER A 42 10.85 6.04 7.08
C SER A 42 9.42 6.54 6.83
N ALA A 43 9.04 6.67 5.55
CA ALA A 43 7.72 7.13 5.14
C ALA A 43 6.61 6.16 5.58
N THR A 44 6.73 4.87 5.26
CA THR A 44 5.71 3.88 5.63
C THR A 44 5.63 3.68 7.13
N ALA A 45 6.77 3.62 7.83
CA ALA A 45 6.77 3.50 9.29
C ALA A 45 6.11 4.72 9.97
N ALA A 46 6.31 5.93 9.42
CA ALA A 46 5.66 7.13 9.91
C ALA A 46 4.15 7.13 9.65
N VAL A 47 3.69 6.66 8.48
CA VAL A 47 2.25 6.47 8.20
C VAL A 47 1.65 5.51 9.22
N ILE A 48 2.27 4.35 9.43
CA ILE A 48 1.77 3.34 10.36
C ILE A 48 1.75 3.85 11.80
N ALA A 49 2.83 4.50 12.25
CA ALA A 49 2.90 5.10 13.58
C ALA A 49 1.82 6.17 13.78
N HIS A 50 1.52 6.97 12.75
CA HIS A 50 0.50 8.00 12.84
C HIS A 50 -0.91 7.43 12.85
N VAL A 51 -1.16 6.43 12.00
CA VAL A 51 -2.42 5.67 12.00
C VAL A 51 -2.68 5.08 13.38
N ALA A 52 -1.64 4.50 14.00
CA ALA A 52 -1.71 3.96 15.35
C ALA A 52 -1.95 5.06 16.42
N GLN A 53 -1.39 6.27 16.24
CA GLN A 53 -1.49 7.37 17.22
C GLN A 53 -2.80 8.17 17.14
N LEU A 54 -3.23 8.57 15.94
CA LEU A 54 -4.43 9.39 15.75
C LEU A 54 -5.72 8.56 15.68
N GLY A 55 -5.60 7.27 15.37
CA GLY A 55 -6.71 6.41 15.02
C GLY A 55 -7.07 6.57 13.55
N LEU A 56 -7.05 5.46 12.81
CA LEU A 56 -7.32 5.40 11.38
C LEU A 56 -8.68 6.01 11.01
N GLU A 57 -9.69 5.76 11.84
CA GLU A 57 -11.06 6.26 11.67
C GLU A 57 -11.14 7.79 11.56
N ARG A 58 -10.26 8.53 12.24
CA ARG A 58 -10.25 10.00 12.15
C ARG A 58 -9.70 10.51 10.82
N VAL A 59 -8.91 9.69 10.13
CA VAL A 59 -8.24 10.03 8.87
C VAL A 59 -9.09 9.60 7.68
N ILE A 60 -9.63 8.38 7.72
CA ILE A 60 -10.31 7.75 6.58
C ILE A 60 -11.76 7.31 6.87
N GLY A 61 -12.28 7.51 8.09
CA GLY A 61 -13.61 7.03 8.47
C GLY A 61 -13.65 5.50 8.45
N ASP A 62 -14.75 4.95 7.93
CA ASP A 62 -14.95 3.50 7.76
C ASP A 62 -14.38 2.96 6.44
N SER A 63 -13.73 3.81 5.63
CA SER A 63 -13.18 3.42 4.33
C SER A 63 -11.84 2.69 4.49
N PRO A 64 -11.50 1.72 3.63
CA PRO A 64 -10.18 1.10 3.60
C PRO A 64 -9.05 2.11 3.28
N GLY A 65 -7.93 1.95 3.97
CA GLY A 65 -6.69 2.70 3.77
C GLY A 65 -5.62 1.82 3.14
N PHE A 66 -5.09 2.23 2.00
CA PHE A 66 -4.01 1.57 1.29
C PHE A 66 -2.69 2.17 1.77
N VAL A 67 -1.77 1.33 2.23
CA VAL A 67 -0.46 1.72 2.76
C VAL A 67 0.63 1.04 1.95
N ILE A 68 1.47 1.83 1.29
CA ILE A 68 2.60 1.33 0.50
C ILE A 68 3.62 0.67 1.42
N VAL A 69 4.03 -0.56 1.10
CA VAL A 69 5.01 -1.33 1.87
C VAL A 69 6.13 -1.85 0.97
N ASP A 70 7.36 -1.64 1.42
CA ASP A 70 8.55 -2.29 0.86
C ASP A 70 8.89 -3.59 1.64
N ALA A 71 9.93 -4.29 1.20
CA ALA A 71 10.30 -5.57 1.79
C ALA A 71 10.78 -5.43 3.24
N ALA A 72 11.39 -4.30 3.61
CA ALA A 72 11.87 -4.07 4.97
C ALA A 72 10.69 -3.83 5.93
N VAL A 73 9.69 -3.04 5.51
CA VAL A 73 8.46 -2.85 6.28
C VAL A 73 7.69 -4.16 6.40
N LEU A 74 7.49 -4.89 5.29
CA LEU A 74 6.75 -6.15 5.26
C LEU A 74 7.31 -7.19 6.26
N MET A 75 8.63 -7.21 6.42
CA MET A 75 9.32 -8.13 7.34
C MET A 75 9.34 -7.64 8.79
N SER A 76 8.90 -6.42 9.06
CA SER A 76 8.85 -5.88 10.41
C SER A 76 7.58 -6.28 11.18
N ASP A 77 7.58 -6.09 12.49
CA ASP A 77 6.43 -6.35 13.37
C ASP A 77 5.50 -5.14 13.55
N ILE A 78 5.69 -4.09 12.75
CA ILE A 78 4.95 -2.84 12.89
C ILE A 78 3.43 -3.02 12.62
N PHE A 79 3.04 -4.09 11.92
CA PHE A 79 1.65 -4.40 11.58
C PHE A 79 0.78 -4.75 12.78
N VAL A 80 1.37 -5.13 13.92
CA VAL A 80 0.62 -5.44 15.17
C VAL A 80 -0.22 -4.23 15.63
N PHE A 81 0.16 -3.02 15.22
CA PHE A 81 -0.52 -1.78 15.59
C PHE A 81 -1.56 -1.31 14.56
N LEU A 82 -1.73 -2.01 13.43
CA LEU A 82 -2.67 -1.62 12.40
C LEU A 82 -4.02 -2.32 12.57
N PRO A 83 -5.14 -1.60 12.34
CA PRO A 83 -6.46 -2.21 12.23
C PRO A 83 -6.56 -2.95 10.90
N ARG A 84 -6.13 -4.22 10.89
CA ARG A 84 -6.08 -5.12 9.72
C ARG A 84 -7.37 -5.14 8.88
N GLU A 85 -8.53 -4.91 9.49
CA GLU A 85 -9.82 -4.91 8.79
C GLU A 85 -10.03 -3.66 7.93
N GLN A 86 -9.29 -2.58 8.21
CA GLN A 86 -9.38 -1.29 7.53
C GLN A 86 -8.12 -0.97 6.71
N VAL A 87 -7.09 -1.82 6.74
CA VAL A 87 -5.82 -1.56 6.04
C VAL A 87 -5.58 -2.59 4.93
N VAL A 88 -5.27 -2.07 3.75
CA VAL A 88 -4.74 -2.85 2.63
C VAL A 88 -3.25 -2.53 2.48
N LEU A 89 -2.41 -3.56 2.46
CA LEU A 89 -0.97 -3.41 2.29
C LEU A 89 -0.63 -3.41 0.80
N GLU A 90 -0.19 -2.28 0.28
CA GLU A 90 0.17 -2.12 -1.13
C GLU A 90 1.65 -2.43 -1.35
N ILE A 91 1.91 -3.59 -1.94
CA ILE A 91 3.24 -4.07 -2.25
C ILE A 91 3.81 -3.28 -3.44
N VAL A 92 4.97 -2.65 -3.25
CA VAL A 92 5.69 -1.98 -4.33
C VAL A 92 6.02 -2.95 -5.46
N GLY A 93 5.82 -2.53 -6.72
CA GLY A 93 5.95 -3.43 -7.88
C GLY A 93 7.33 -4.01 -8.12
N SER A 94 8.39 -3.41 -7.55
CA SER A 94 9.77 -3.90 -7.62
C SER A 94 10.09 -5.03 -6.62
N MET A 95 9.14 -5.37 -5.73
CA MET A 95 9.35 -6.41 -4.72
C MET A 95 9.31 -7.80 -5.34
N LYS A 96 10.33 -8.61 -5.05
CA LYS A 96 10.43 -9.98 -5.55
C LYS A 96 9.65 -10.98 -4.70
N ALA A 97 8.94 -11.89 -5.36
CA ALA A 97 8.20 -13.01 -4.77
C ALA A 97 9.11 -14.12 -4.20
N THR A 98 10.04 -13.76 -3.31
CA THR A 98 10.93 -14.74 -2.66
C THR A 98 10.13 -15.61 -1.67
N PRO A 99 10.62 -16.83 -1.32
CA PRO A 99 9.95 -17.67 -0.33
C PRO A 99 9.71 -16.97 1.02
N ALA A 100 10.63 -16.09 1.43
CA ALA A 100 10.49 -15.31 2.66
C ALA A 100 9.33 -14.30 2.54
N VAL A 101 9.24 -13.56 1.43
CA VAL A 101 8.17 -12.59 1.18
C VAL A 101 6.82 -13.28 1.11
N LEU A 102 6.71 -14.37 0.35
CA LEU A 102 5.47 -15.14 0.23
C LEU A 102 5.04 -15.73 1.58
N GLY A 103 5.99 -16.25 2.37
CA GLY A 103 5.71 -16.76 3.71
C GLY A 103 5.16 -15.67 4.64
N ARG A 104 5.77 -14.47 4.61
CA ARG A 104 5.31 -13.33 5.41
C ARG A 104 3.95 -12.81 4.98
N MET A 105 3.70 -12.70 3.68
CA MET A 105 2.38 -12.32 3.16
C MET A 105 1.31 -13.33 3.58
N ALA A 106 1.59 -14.63 3.48
CA ALA A 106 0.66 -15.67 3.90
C ALA A 106 0.36 -15.64 5.40
N GLU A 107 1.36 -15.37 6.24
CA GLU A 107 1.18 -15.18 7.69
C GLU A 107 0.25 -13.99 7.98
N LEU A 108 0.54 -12.83 7.39
CA LEU A 108 -0.25 -11.61 7.56
C LEU A 108 -1.68 -11.77 6.98
N ALA A 109 -1.85 -12.47 5.86
CA ALA A 109 -3.15 -12.85 5.32
C ALA A 109 -3.93 -13.74 6.31
N GLY A 110 -3.26 -14.71 6.94
CA GLY A 110 -3.84 -15.53 8.02
C GLY A 110 -4.25 -14.73 9.24
N HIS A 111 -3.66 -13.55 9.44
CA HIS A 111 -4.09 -12.58 10.43
C HIS A 111 -5.21 -11.66 9.97
N GLY A 112 -5.62 -11.67 8.71
CA GLY A 112 -6.74 -10.89 8.17
C GLY A 112 -6.35 -9.65 7.38
N PHE A 113 -5.06 -9.43 7.09
CA PHE A 113 -4.62 -8.37 6.18
C PHE A 113 -4.99 -8.70 4.74
N LYS A 114 -5.27 -7.64 3.96
CA LYS A 114 -5.44 -7.70 2.51
C LYS A 114 -4.24 -7.06 1.81
N PHE A 115 -4.01 -7.47 0.57
CA PHE A 115 -2.87 -7.00 -0.20
C PHE A 115 -3.30 -6.35 -1.52
N ALA A 116 -2.62 -5.26 -1.86
CA ALA A 116 -2.61 -4.70 -3.20
C ALA A 116 -1.23 -4.91 -3.84
N LEU A 117 -1.17 -5.07 -5.16
CA LEU A 117 0.08 -5.09 -5.92
C LEU A 117 0.12 -3.91 -6.87
N ASP A 118 1.15 -3.07 -6.75
CA ASP A 118 1.45 -2.03 -7.72
C ASP A 118 2.03 -2.63 -9.00
N ALA A 119 1.28 -2.55 -10.10
CA ALA A 119 1.68 -3.09 -11.39
C ALA A 119 2.55 -2.13 -12.23
N CYS A 120 2.85 -0.91 -11.77
CA CYS A 120 3.66 0.05 -12.52
C CYS A 120 5.15 -0.27 -12.54
N GLY A 121 5.64 -1.00 -11.54
CA GLY A 121 7.05 -1.43 -11.45
C GLY A 121 7.28 -2.92 -11.70
N ALA A 122 6.22 -3.69 -11.90
CA ALA A 122 6.32 -5.13 -12.05
C ALA A 122 6.87 -5.48 -13.45
N GLU A 123 8.18 -5.73 -13.54
CA GLU A 123 8.71 -6.62 -14.56
C GLU A 123 7.89 -7.92 -14.52
N ALA A 124 7.59 -8.51 -15.69
CA ALA A 124 6.55 -9.53 -15.83
C ALA A 124 6.69 -10.75 -14.89
N ASP A 125 7.86 -10.97 -14.28
CA ASP A 125 8.18 -12.13 -13.46
C ASP A 125 8.28 -11.84 -11.94
N ASP A 126 8.70 -10.62 -11.53
CA ASP A 126 9.07 -10.36 -10.13
C ASP A 126 7.89 -10.40 -9.14
N GLY A 127 6.70 -9.97 -9.59
CA GLY A 127 5.46 -9.94 -8.81
C GLY A 127 4.49 -11.10 -9.07
N GLN A 128 4.71 -11.92 -10.11
CA GLN A 128 3.74 -12.95 -10.53
C GLN A 128 3.48 -14.00 -9.44
N GLY A 129 4.51 -14.38 -8.69
CA GLY A 129 4.39 -15.34 -7.60
C GLY A 129 3.52 -14.85 -6.43
N MET A 130 3.30 -13.53 -6.31
CA MET A 130 2.47 -12.94 -5.25
C MET A 130 0.99 -12.97 -5.57
N LEU A 131 0.61 -13.02 -6.86
CA LEU A 131 -0.78 -12.87 -7.32
C LEU A 131 -1.81 -13.75 -6.56
N PRO A 132 -1.51 -15.00 -6.15
CA PRO A 132 -2.45 -15.80 -5.37
C PRO A 132 -2.82 -15.23 -3.99
N LEU A 133 -2.03 -14.28 -3.46
CA LEU A 133 -2.22 -13.61 -2.18
C LEU A 133 -2.70 -12.15 -2.33
N ILE A 134 -2.94 -11.69 -3.56
CA ILE A 134 -3.30 -10.30 -3.87
C ILE A 134 -4.81 -10.15 -4.02
N ASP A 135 -5.39 -9.18 -3.33
CA ASP A 135 -6.81 -8.80 -3.41
C ASP A 135 -7.06 -7.68 -4.43
N PHE A 136 -6.07 -6.80 -4.63
CA PHE A 136 -6.18 -5.63 -5.49
C PHE A 136 -4.95 -5.48 -6.38
N VAL A 137 -5.14 -5.01 -7.61
CA VAL A 137 -4.03 -4.56 -8.45
C VAL A 137 -4.19 -3.08 -8.71
N THR A 138 -3.17 -2.29 -8.37
CA THR A 138 -3.11 -0.86 -8.63
C THR A 138 -2.28 -0.59 -9.88
N MET A 139 -2.68 0.42 -10.64
CA MET A 139 -2.10 0.74 -11.95
C MET A 139 -2.17 2.25 -12.19
N ASP A 140 -1.07 2.84 -12.63
CA ASP A 140 -1.03 4.19 -13.16
C ASP A 140 -1.51 4.18 -14.61
N ALA A 141 -2.62 4.86 -14.89
CA ALA A 141 -3.23 4.90 -16.21
C ALA A 141 -2.43 5.69 -17.26
N HIS A 142 -1.52 6.57 -16.83
CA HIS A 142 -0.65 7.36 -17.71
C HIS A 142 0.63 6.61 -18.07
N LEU A 143 1.14 5.79 -17.15
CA LEU A 143 2.38 5.04 -17.33
C LEU A 143 2.15 3.62 -17.82
N THR A 144 0.94 3.08 -17.63
CA THR A 144 0.67 1.68 -17.99
C THR A 144 0.06 1.56 -19.38
N PRO A 145 0.71 0.84 -20.32
CA PRO A 145 0.13 0.54 -21.62
C PRO A 145 -1.19 -0.21 -21.49
N ILE A 146 -2.17 0.12 -22.33
CA ILE A 146 -3.50 -0.51 -22.34
C ILE A 146 -3.44 -2.03 -22.50
N GLU A 147 -2.41 -2.53 -23.17
CA GLU A 147 -2.14 -3.97 -23.36
C GLU A 147 -1.86 -4.69 -22.03
N THR A 148 -1.13 -4.03 -21.12
CA THR A 148 -0.86 -4.55 -19.76
C THR A 148 -2.16 -4.59 -18.95
N VAL A 149 -3.02 -3.57 -19.07
CA VAL A 149 -4.36 -3.55 -18.46
C VAL A 149 -5.17 -4.75 -18.94
N HIS A 150 -5.24 -4.99 -20.24
CA HIS A 150 -6.00 -6.11 -20.81
C HIS A 150 -5.45 -7.49 -20.42
N ARG A 151 -4.15 -7.61 -20.16
CA ARG A 151 -3.54 -8.87 -19.71
C ARG A 151 -3.87 -9.18 -18.25
N LEU A 152 -3.91 -8.17 -17.39
CA LEU A 152 -4.13 -8.33 -15.95
C LEU A 152 -5.63 -8.34 -15.58
N ALA A 153 -6.43 -7.50 -16.23
CA ALA A 153 -7.86 -7.35 -15.90
C ALA A 153 -8.69 -8.65 -15.92
N PRO A 154 -8.47 -9.64 -16.80
CA PRO A 154 -9.24 -10.89 -16.77
C PRO A 154 -8.96 -11.79 -15.57
N ARG A 155 -7.89 -11.51 -14.80
CA ARG A 155 -7.49 -12.29 -13.62
C ARG A 155 -8.05 -11.73 -12.31
N PHE A 156 -8.71 -10.58 -12.35
CA PHE A 156 -9.24 -9.85 -11.19
C PHE A 156 -10.67 -9.36 -11.42
#